data_AF-A0A432I3E8-F1
#
_entry.id   AF-A0A432I3E8-F1
#
_cell.length_a   1.000
_cell.length_b   1.000
_cell.length_c   1.000
_cell.angle_alpha   90.00
_cell.angle_beta   90.00
_cell.angle_gamma   90.00
#
_symmetry.space_group_name_H-M   'P 1'
#
loop_
_entity.id
_entity.type
_entity.pdbx_description
1 polymer ?
#
loop_
_entity_poly.entity_id
_entity_poly.type
_entity_poly.pdbx_seq_one_letter_code
_entity_poly.pdbx_strand_id
1 'polypeptide(L)'
;MEQESEPEISEEPPAAEPVTAEQTAGLEVELDVISDEPEIVETEEDGEEDGSEEQPPDPLAPHPDAVPELKIPQIKSETGGPPFRRRRQRVKTPSKRTTKLDRRRYMEYKVDLREILEEEDVPEEHRANVLGTTWARGERTGISDAEDYVNEKLAEGVLTDAAAQRILSVLRRYTTKR
;
A
#
# COMPACT_ATOMS: atom_id res chain seq x y z
N MET A 1 -52.32 38.05 28.08
CA MET A 1 -53.09 36.80 27.89
C MET A 1 -52.60 36.19 26.58
N GLU A 2 -51.33 35.82 26.51
CA GLU A 2 -50.78 34.53 27.00
C GLU A 2 -51.40 33.36 26.22
N GLN A 3 -50.59 32.91 25.26
CA GLN A 3 -50.73 31.63 24.57
C GLN A 3 -50.18 30.55 25.51
N GLU A 4 -50.91 29.47 25.70
CA GLU A 4 -50.42 28.28 26.41
C GLU A 4 -51.06 27.01 25.81
N SER A 5 -50.38 25.88 26.02
CA SER A 5 -50.73 24.47 25.74
C SER A 5 -50.30 23.85 24.39
N GLU A 6 -48.99 23.57 24.29
CA GLU A 6 -48.31 22.24 24.26
C GLU A 6 -49.07 20.92 23.88
N PRO A 7 -48.37 19.79 23.62
CA PRO A 7 -48.43 19.04 22.35
C PRO A 7 -49.03 17.62 22.46
N GLU A 8 -49.46 17.06 21.33
CA GLU A 8 -49.95 15.67 21.23
C GLU A 8 -48.87 14.73 20.67
N ILE A 9 -48.55 13.68 21.43
CA ILE A 9 -47.71 12.53 21.11
C ILE A 9 -48.59 11.28 21.22
N SER A 10 -48.18 10.19 20.53
CA SER A 10 -48.75 8.84 20.40
C SER A 10 -49.62 8.67 19.14
N GLU A 11 -49.56 7.63 18.32
CA GLU A 11 -49.01 6.27 18.41
C GLU A 11 -49.14 5.59 17.02
N GLU A 12 -48.30 4.56 16.79
CA GLU A 12 -48.17 3.54 15.71
C GLU A 12 -49.44 3.03 14.97
N PRO A 13 -49.37 2.09 13.98
CA PRO A 13 -48.47 1.83 12.83
C PRO A 13 -49.27 1.82 11.49
N PRO A 14 -48.63 1.56 10.33
CA PRO A 14 -49.24 0.57 9.44
C PRO A 14 -48.20 -0.42 8.90
N ALA A 15 -48.42 -1.71 9.17
CA ALA A 15 -49.08 -2.65 8.25
C ALA A 15 -48.09 -3.26 7.24
N ALA A 16 -47.74 -4.51 7.54
CA ALA A 16 -47.03 -5.40 6.64
C ALA A 16 -47.88 -5.69 5.39
N GLU A 17 -47.26 -5.63 4.21
CA GLU A 17 -47.73 -6.38 3.04
C GLU A 17 -46.57 -7.10 2.34
N PRO A 18 -46.83 -8.29 1.76
CA PRO A 18 -45.82 -9.25 1.35
C PRO A 18 -45.30 -8.96 -0.06
N VAL A 19 -43.97 -8.88 -0.21
CA VAL A 19 -43.37 -8.90 -1.55
C VAL A 19 -43.42 -10.34 -2.09
N THR A 20 -44.33 -10.51 -3.03
CA THR A 20 -44.56 -11.71 -3.84
C THR A 20 -43.28 -12.19 -4.51
N ALA A 21 -42.99 -13.47 -4.31
CA ALA A 21 -42.12 -14.23 -5.18
C ALA A 21 -42.78 -14.42 -6.55
N GLU A 22 -41.91 -14.74 -7.51
CA GLU A 22 -42.15 -15.50 -8.75
C GLU A 22 -42.10 -14.71 -10.07
N GLN A 23 -41.53 -15.41 -11.05
CA GLN A 23 -41.45 -15.17 -12.49
C GLN A 23 -40.15 -14.50 -12.96
N THR A 24 -39.13 -15.26 -13.38
CA THR A 24 -39.03 -16.13 -14.59
C THR A 24 -39.18 -15.35 -15.89
N ALA A 25 -38.04 -15.02 -16.50
CA ALA A 25 -37.80 -14.90 -17.95
C ALA A 25 -36.39 -14.27 -18.04
N GLY A 26 -35.36 -15.01 -18.42
CA GLY A 26 -35.20 -15.32 -19.83
C GLY A 26 -34.78 -14.05 -20.56
N LEU A 27 -33.54 -13.60 -20.33
CA LEU A 27 -32.89 -12.67 -21.22
C LEU A 27 -31.53 -13.25 -21.58
N GLU A 28 -31.43 -13.51 -22.87
CA GLU A 28 -30.41 -14.30 -23.51
C GLU A 28 -29.07 -13.58 -23.44
N VAL A 29 -28.06 -14.36 -23.07
CA VAL A 29 -26.66 -13.97 -23.13
C VAL A 29 -26.27 -13.98 -24.61
N GLU A 30 -26.26 -12.83 -25.25
CA GLU A 30 -25.48 -12.63 -26.48
C GLU A 30 -24.01 -12.48 -26.07
N LEU A 31 -23.35 -13.62 -25.94
CA LEU A 31 -21.91 -13.71 -25.92
C LEU A 31 -21.44 -13.49 -27.36
N ASP A 32 -21.10 -12.25 -27.72
CA ASP A 32 -20.30 -12.00 -28.91
C ASP A 32 -18.88 -12.52 -28.63
N VAL A 33 -18.69 -13.77 -29.02
CA VAL A 33 -17.39 -14.42 -29.19
C VAL A 33 -16.67 -13.66 -30.30
N ILE A 34 -15.90 -12.65 -29.91
CA ILE A 34 -14.78 -12.19 -30.73
C ILE A 34 -13.69 -13.26 -30.56
N SER A 35 -13.80 -14.31 -31.36
CA SER A 35 -12.64 -15.13 -31.73
C SER A 35 -11.72 -14.24 -32.54
N ASP A 36 -10.76 -13.63 -31.86
CA ASP A 36 -9.49 -13.29 -32.46
C ASP A 36 -8.49 -14.33 -31.91
N GLU A 37 -8.32 -15.40 -32.68
CA GLU A 37 -7.19 -16.30 -32.50
C GLU A 37 -5.92 -15.45 -32.57
N PRO A 38 -5.00 -15.51 -31.58
CA PRO A 38 -3.65 -15.08 -31.86
C PRO A 38 -3.07 -16.07 -32.87
N GLU A 39 -2.94 -15.63 -34.12
CA GLU A 39 -2.08 -16.25 -35.12
C GLU A 39 -0.69 -16.42 -34.51
N ILE A 40 -0.37 -17.64 -34.08
CA ILE A 40 0.95 -18.03 -33.62
C ILE A 40 1.78 -18.14 -34.89
N VAL A 41 2.44 -17.05 -35.26
CA VAL A 41 3.51 -17.12 -36.26
C VAL A 41 4.69 -17.80 -35.58
N GLU A 42 4.75 -19.12 -35.74
CA GLU A 42 5.95 -19.92 -35.55
C GLU A 42 7.01 -19.41 -36.52
N THR A 43 7.92 -18.59 -36.02
CA THR A 43 9.24 -18.43 -36.63
C THR A 43 10.19 -19.31 -35.81
N GLU A 44 10.25 -20.58 -36.18
CA GLU A 44 11.31 -21.49 -35.75
C GLU A 44 12.52 -21.37 -36.70
N GLU A 45 13.69 -21.42 -36.09
CA GLU A 45 15.03 -21.70 -36.64
C GLU A 45 15.70 -20.66 -37.57
N ASP A 46 16.59 -19.86 -36.98
CA ASP A 46 18.05 -20.05 -37.03
C ASP A 46 18.64 -19.14 -35.92
N GLY A 47 19.51 -19.57 -35.01
CA GLY A 47 20.60 -20.49 -35.25
C GLY A 47 21.95 -19.80 -35.38
N GLU A 48 22.06 -18.48 -35.14
CA GLU A 48 23.38 -17.80 -35.11
C GLU A 48 23.71 -17.15 -33.76
N GLU A 49 24.64 -17.81 -33.08
CA GLU A 49 25.52 -17.21 -32.09
C GLU A 49 26.32 -16.06 -32.75
N ASP A 50 26.01 -14.81 -32.44
CA ASP A 50 26.99 -13.73 -32.57
C ASP A 50 27.54 -13.39 -31.18
N GLY A 51 28.52 -14.20 -30.79
CA GLY A 51 29.50 -13.85 -29.79
C GLY A 51 30.36 -12.71 -30.29
N SER A 52 29.86 -11.48 -30.18
CA SER A 52 30.71 -10.29 -30.28
C SER A 52 31.52 -10.16 -28.99
N GLU A 53 32.67 -10.82 -29.02
CA GLU A 53 33.76 -10.66 -28.05
C GLU A 53 34.39 -9.27 -28.22
N GLU A 54 33.74 -8.24 -27.68
CA GLU A 54 34.40 -6.96 -27.44
C GLU A 54 35.01 -6.96 -26.04
N GLN A 55 36.23 -7.48 -26.02
CA GLN A 55 37.22 -7.27 -24.98
C GLN A 55 37.18 -5.80 -24.52
N PRO A 56 37.09 -5.52 -23.20
CA PRO A 56 37.14 -4.15 -22.72
C PRO A 56 38.45 -3.53 -23.19
N PRO A 57 38.45 -2.31 -23.76
CA PRO A 57 39.69 -1.69 -24.19
C PRO A 57 40.61 -1.56 -22.98
N ASP A 58 41.80 -2.13 -23.14
CA ASP A 58 42.92 -2.02 -22.22
C ASP A 58 43.03 -0.54 -21.78
N PRO A 59 43.03 -0.22 -20.47
CA PRO A 59 43.14 1.17 -20.03
C PRO A 59 44.52 1.66 -20.44
N LEU A 60 44.57 2.37 -21.56
CA LEU A 60 45.75 3.07 -22.02
C LEU A 60 46.24 3.93 -20.86
N ALA A 61 47.40 3.54 -20.30
CA ALA A 61 47.98 4.22 -19.16
C ALA A 61 48.02 5.73 -19.46
N PRO A 62 47.47 6.58 -18.59
CA PRO A 62 47.53 8.02 -18.82
C PRO A 62 49.00 8.43 -18.85
N HIS A 63 49.44 9.03 -19.95
CA HIS A 63 50.73 9.71 -20.02
C HIS A 63 50.85 10.67 -18.81
N PRO A 64 52.00 10.68 -18.11
CA PRO A 64 52.14 11.34 -16.81
C PRO A 64 52.03 12.87 -16.82
N ASP A 65 51.77 13.50 -17.97
CA ASP A 65 51.92 14.96 -18.15
C ASP A 65 50.61 15.74 -18.38
N ALA A 66 49.43 15.13 -18.17
CA ALA A 66 48.15 15.82 -18.44
C ALA A 66 47.12 15.77 -17.30
N VAL A 67 47.55 15.76 -16.04
CA VAL A 67 46.67 16.12 -14.90
C VAL A 67 46.96 17.55 -14.46
N PRO A 68 46.05 18.52 -14.68
CA PRO A 68 46.17 19.81 -14.03
C PRO A 68 46.07 19.58 -12.52
N GLU A 69 47.19 19.78 -11.84
CA GLU A 69 47.34 19.58 -10.41
C GLU A 69 46.37 20.50 -9.65
N LEU A 70 45.24 19.95 -9.23
CA LEU A 70 44.31 20.60 -8.32
C LEU A 70 44.99 20.70 -6.95
N LYS A 71 45.60 21.84 -6.67
CA LYS A 71 46.11 22.20 -5.34
C LYS A 71 44.91 22.32 -4.38
N ILE A 72 44.55 21.22 -3.74
CA ILE A 72 43.64 21.22 -2.59
C ILE A 72 44.32 22.08 -1.52
N PRO A 73 43.72 23.20 -1.06
CA PRO A 73 44.33 24.04 -0.05
C PRO A 73 44.54 23.23 1.23
N GLN A 74 45.80 23.10 1.64
CA GLN A 74 46.21 22.51 2.91
C GLN A 74 45.56 23.30 4.04
N ILE A 75 44.49 22.75 4.62
CA ILE A 75 43.81 23.29 5.78
C ILE A 75 44.81 23.26 6.94
N LYS A 76 45.31 24.43 7.33
CA LYS A 76 46.20 24.57 8.50
C LYS A 76 45.44 24.06 9.71
N SER A 77 45.90 22.96 10.29
CA SER A 77 45.38 22.42 11.54
C SER A 77 45.88 23.26 12.71
N GLU A 78 45.33 24.46 12.89
CA GLU A 78 45.49 25.20 14.14
C GLU A 78 44.57 24.58 15.20
N THR A 79 45.22 23.87 16.11
CA THR A 79 44.69 23.36 17.37
C THR A 79 43.93 24.46 18.12
N GLY A 80 42.63 24.27 18.36
CA GLY A 80 41.85 25.18 19.22
C GLY A 80 40.33 25.16 19.11
N GLY A 81 39.72 24.22 18.38
CA GLY A 81 38.26 24.06 18.41
C GLY A 81 37.78 23.62 19.80
N PRO A 82 36.63 24.11 20.32
CA PRO A 82 36.06 23.63 21.58
C PRO A 82 35.99 22.11 21.56
N PRO A 83 36.38 21.41 22.66
CA PRO A 83 36.40 19.96 22.66
C PRO A 83 35.02 19.48 22.21
N PHE A 84 34.98 18.56 21.23
CA PHE A 84 33.75 17.89 20.80
C PHE A 84 32.98 17.51 22.07
N ARG A 85 31.96 18.31 22.41
CA ARG A 85 31.19 18.07 23.63
C ARG A 85 30.58 16.70 23.40
N ARG A 86 31.05 15.69 24.15
CA ARG A 86 30.45 14.36 24.15
C ARG A 86 28.95 14.60 24.28
N ARG A 87 28.21 14.35 23.20
CA ARG A 87 26.77 14.59 23.15
C ARG A 87 26.22 13.80 24.33
N ARG A 88 25.85 14.49 25.41
CA ARG A 88 25.38 13.84 26.65
C ARG A 88 24.34 12.83 26.22
N GLN A 89 24.57 11.56 26.54
CA GLN A 89 23.71 10.46 26.16
C GLN A 89 22.30 10.83 26.61
N ARG A 90 21.45 11.23 25.67
CA ARG A 90 20.11 11.69 25.98
C ARG A 90 19.42 10.49 26.59
N VAL A 91 19.03 10.58 27.87
CA VAL A 91 18.33 9.50 28.57
C VAL A 91 17.12 9.16 27.72
N LYS A 92 17.15 8.00 27.07
CA LYS A 92 16.13 7.58 26.11
C LYS A 92 14.91 7.25 26.95
N THR A 93 13.95 8.18 27.00
CA THR A 93 12.69 7.92 27.66
C THR A 93 12.06 6.69 27.01
N PRO A 94 11.47 5.78 27.80
CA PRO A 94 10.89 4.57 27.25
C PRO A 94 9.80 4.94 26.24
N SER A 95 9.95 4.49 25.00
CA SER A 95 8.93 4.65 23.97
C SER A 95 7.68 3.89 24.36
N LYS A 96 6.51 4.44 24.04
CA LYS A 96 5.23 3.74 24.21
C LYS A 96 5.30 2.40 23.49
N ARG A 97 4.89 1.33 24.17
CA ARG A 97 4.79 -0.02 23.59
C ARG A 97 3.48 -0.08 22.80
N THR A 98 3.57 -0.15 21.48
CA THR A 98 2.43 -0.33 20.58
C THR A 98 2.42 -1.75 20.04
N THR A 99 1.22 -2.32 19.88
CA THR A 99 1.03 -3.61 19.19
C THR A 99 1.27 -3.41 17.70
N LYS A 100 1.94 -4.37 17.05
CA LYS A 100 2.34 -4.30 15.64
C LYS A 100 1.93 -5.56 14.88
N LEU A 101 1.89 -5.45 13.55
CA LEU A 101 1.71 -6.59 12.66
C LEU A 101 2.92 -7.53 12.68
N ASP A 102 2.65 -8.83 12.52
CA ASP A 102 3.68 -9.85 12.41
C ASP A 102 4.33 -9.85 11.02
N ARG A 103 5.55 -9.34 10.95
CA ARG A 103 6.37 -9.23 9.73
C ARG A 103 6.50 -10.53 8.95
N ARG A 104 6.48 -11.69 9.63
CA ARG A 104 6.65 -13.00 8.99
C ARG A 104 5.46 -13.42 8.16
N ARG A 105 4.28 -12.86 8.45
CA ARG A 105 3.01 -13.21 7.83
C ARG A 105 2.61 -12.22 6.72
N TYR A 106 3.58 -11.49 6.17
CA TYR A 106 3.31 -10.51 5.11
C TYR A 106 2.65 -11.13 3.88
N MET A 107 3.09 -12.33 3.46
CA MET A 107 2.55 -12.96 2.26
C MET A 107 1.11 -13.42 2.45
N GLU A 108 0.78 -13.97 3.62
CA GLU A 108 -0.61 -14.31 3.99
C GLU A 108 -1.47 -13.04 4.01
N TYR A 109 -1.01 -11.99 4.71
CA TYR A 109 -1.69 -10.70 4.74
C TYR A 109 -1.91 -10.11 3.33
N LYS A 110 -0.91 -10.19 2.46
CA LYS A 110 -0.96 -9.65 1.09
C LYS A 110 -2.06 -10.34 0.27
N VAL A 111 -2.20 -11.66 0.42
CA VAL A 111 -3.22 -12.44 -0.30
C VAL A 111 -4.61 -12.10 0.24
N ASP A 112 -4.82 -12.18 1.56
CA ASP A 112 -6.11 -11.87 2.19
C ASP A 112 -6.59 -10.45 1.85
N LEU A 113 -5.67 -9.48 1.88
CA LEU A 113 -6.03 -8.09 1.60
C LEU A 113 -6.34 -7.86 0.12
N ARG A 114 -5.60 -8.52 -0.78
CA ARG A 114 -5.84 -8.44 -2.23
C ARG A 114 -7.21 -9.01 -2.57
N GLU A 115 -7.56 -10.17 -2.02
CA GLU A 115 -8.87 -10.80 -2.20
C GLU A 115 -10.02 -9.86 -1.80
N ILE A 116 -9.92 -9.21 -0.63
CA ILE A 116 -10.94 -8.25 -0.17
C ILE A 116 -11.05 -7.05 -1.12
N LEU A 117 -9.93 -6.52 -1.61
CA LEU A 117 -9.91 -5.36 -2.50
C LEU A 117 -10.44 -5.69 -3.91
N GLU A 118 -10.27 -6.93 -4.36
CA GLU A 118 -10.81 -7.44 -5.62
C GLU A 118 -12.31 -7.73 -5.53
N GLU A 119 -12.77 -8.34 -4.43
CA GLU A 119 -14.19 -8.67 -4.21
C GLU A 119 -15.10 -7.43 -4.14
N GLU A 120 -14.57 -6.33 -3.59
CA GLU A 120 -15.32 -5.07 -3.45
C GLU A 120 -15.13 -4.11 -4.64
N ASP A 121 -14.46 -4.54 -5.72
CA ASP A 121 -14.22 -3.74 -6.92
C ASP A 121 -13.54 -2.37 -6.64
N VAL A 122 -12.58 -2.35 -5.70
CA VAL A 122 -11.81 -1.12 -5.43
C VAL A 122 -11.01 -0.76 -6.68
N PRO A 123 -10.90 0.53 -7.08
CA PRO A 123 -10.12 0.92 -8.26
C PRO A 123 -8.67 0.42 -8.19
N GLU A 124 -8.19 -0.24 -9.24
CA GLU A 124 -6.83 -0.84 -9.30
C GLU A 124 -5.74 0.19 -8.97
N GLU A 125 -5.95 1.46 -9.34
CA GLU A 125 -5.07 2.59 -9.03
C GLU A 125 -4.79 2.76 -7.53
N HIS A 126 -5.74 2.39 -6.68
CA HIS A 126 -5.66 2.54 -5.23
C HIS A 126 -5.29 1.25 -4.51
N ARG A 127 -5.50 0.06 -5.12
CA ARG A 127 -5.25 -1.24 -4.46
C ARG A 127 -3.82 -1.37 -3.96
N ALA A 128 -2.84 -1.06 -4.81
CA ALA A 128 -1.43 -1.16 -4.45
C ALA A 128 -1.05 -0.19 -3.32
N ASN A 129 -1.61 1.03 -3.34
CA ASN A 129 -1.36 2.04 -2.30
C ASN A 129 -1.97 1.62 -0.97
N VAL A 130 -3.25 1.22 -0.98
CA VAL A 130 -3.95 0.75 0.22
C VAL A 130 -3.21 -0.44 0.82
N LEU A 131 -2.84 -1.44 0.02
CA LEU A 131 -2.12 -2.62 0.50
C LEU A 131 -0.75 -2.27 1.10
N GLY A 132 0.08 -1.56 0.34
CA GLY A 132 1.45 -1.25 0.73
C GLY A 132 1.53 -0.30 1.93
N THR A 133 0.73 0.76 1.93
CA THR A 133 0.74 1.79 2.98
C THR A 133 0.14 1.27 4.28
N THR A 134 -0.96 0.49 4.22
CA THR A 134 -1.56 -0.12 5.41
C THR A 134 -0.56 -1.06 6.10
N TRP A 135 0.12 -1.91 5.33
CA TRP A 135 1.16 -2.78 5.86
C TRP A 135 2.32 -1.99 6.48
N ALA A 136 2.82 -0.98 5.77
CA ALA A 136 3.95 -0.18 6.26
C ALA A 136 3.62 0.55 7.57
N ARG A 137 2.44 1.18 7.68
CA ARG A 137 2.00 1.85 8.92
C ARG A 137 1.85 0.84 10.07
N GLY A 138 1.20 -0.28 9.79
CA GLY A 138 0.92 -1.33 10.77
C GLY A 138 2.15 -2.07 11.31
N GLU A 139 3.13 -2.29 10.44
CA GLU A 139 4.39 -2.94 10.77
C GLU A 139 5.37 -1.99 11.48
N ARG A 140 5.49 -0.75 10.99
CA ARG A 140 6.52 0.19 11.46
C ARG A 140 6.08 0.95 12.70
N THR A 141 4.84 1.43 12.73
CA THR A 141 4.36 2.31 13.80
C THR A 141 3.47 1.57 14.78
N GLY A 142 2.43 0.91 14.28
CA GLY A 142 1.48 0.16 15.09
C GLY A 142 0.16 -0.06 14.38
N ILE A 143 -0.66 -0.95 14.93
CA ILE A 143 -1.95 -1.32 14.34
C ILE A 143 -2.93 -0.14 14.34
N SER A 144 -2.92 0.71 15.38
CA SER A 144 -3.75 1.92 15.43
C SER A 144 -3.60 2.76 14.18
N ASP A 145 -2.36 3.01 13.76
CA ASP A 145 -2.06 3.86 12.61
C ASP A 145 -2.48 3.22 11.28
N ALA A 146 -2.54 1.89 11.23
CA ALA A 146 -3.09 1.17 10.09
C ALA A 146 -4.63 1.22 10.08
N GLU A 147 -5.28 1.05 11.23
CA GLU A 147 -6.74 1.20 11.36
C GLU A 147 -7.17 2.64 11.01
N ASP A 148 -6.44 3.65 11.48
CA ASP A 148 -6.68 5.06 11.17
C ASP A 148 -6.56 5.35 9.68
N TYR A 149 -5.57 4.75 9.01
CA TYR A 149 -5.41 4.89 7.55
C TYR A 149 -6.56 4.27 6.76
N VAL A 150 -7.06 3.12 7.19
CA VAL A 150 -8.21 2.46 6.54
C VAL A 150 -9.45 3.33 6.70
N ASN A 151 -9.66 3.90 7.89
CA ASN A 151 -10.76 4.85 8.13
C ASN A 151 -10.61 6.15 7.33
N GLU A 152 -9.39 6.66 7.16
CA GLU A 152 -9.07 7.79 6.28
C GLU A 152 -9.48 7.48 4.83
N LYS A 153 -9.17 6.29 4.33
CA LYS A 153 -9.56 5.85 2.97
C LYS A 153 -11.04 5.55 2.80
N LEU A 154 -11.73 5.13 3.85
CA LEU A 154 -13.19 5.05 3.87
C LEU A 154 -13.80 6.46 3.78
N ALA A 155 -13.29 7.43 4.55
CA ALA A 155 -13.78 8.81 4.54
C ALA A 155 -13.51 9.54 3.21
N GLU A 156 -12.41 9.22 2.53
CA GLU A 156 -12.12 9.71 1.18
C GLU A 156 -13.01 9.08 0.09
N GLY A 157 -13.73 7.99 0.40
CA GLY A 157 -14.54 7.24 -0.57
C GLY A 157 -13.71 6.31 -1.47
N VAL A 158 -12.47 6.01 -1.09
CA VAL A 158 -11.60 5.06 -1.80
C VAL A 158 -11.99 3.61 -1.48
N LEU A 159 -12.46 3.37 -0.26
CA LEU A 159 -12.94 2.06 0.20
C LEU A 159 -14.42 2.15 0.52
N THR A 160 -15.15 1.06 0.28
CA THR A 160 -16.50 0.90 0.82
C THR A 160 -16.45 0.54 2.30
N ASP A 161 -17.57 0.72 3.00
CA ASP A 161 -17.69 0.34 4.42
C ASP A 161 -17.46 -1.17 4.63
N ALA A 162 -17.95 -2.01 3.71
CA ALA A 162 -17.75 -3.45 3.75
C ALA A 162 -16.27 -3.84 3.62
N ALA A 163 -15.54 -3.28 2.64
CA ALA A 163 -14.11 -3.52 2.51
C ALA A 163 -13.34 -3.03 3.74
N ALA A 164 -13.62 -1.81 4.24
CA ALA A 164 -12.95 -1.26 5.39
C ALA A 164 -13.09 -2.17 6.63
N GLN A 165 -14.30 -2.64 6.93
CA GLN A 165 -14.55 -3.54 8.07
C GLN A 165 -13.82 -4.88 7.94
N ARG A 166 -13.78 -5.46 6.73
CA ARG A 166 -13.05 -6.71 6.46
C ARG A 166 -11.54 -6.51 6.62
N ILE A 167 -11.01 -5.41 6.10
CA ILE A 167 -9.59 -5.04 6.24
C ILE A 167 -9.22 -4.88 7.72
N LEU A 168 -10.03 -4.18 8.52
CA LEU A 168 -9.80 -4.04 9.96
C LEU A 168 -9.76 -5.39 10.68
N SER A 169 -10.62 -6.33 10.27
CA SER A 169 -10.65 -7.70 10.81
C SER A 169 -9.38 -8.48 10.46
N VAL A 170 -8.89 -8.34 9.22
CA VAL A 170 -7.59 -8.90 8.79
C VAL A 170 -6.46 -8.31 9.63
N LEU A 171 -6.39 -6.99 9.78
CA LEU A 171 -5.34 -6.33 10.55
C LEU A 171 -5.24 -6.91 11.97
N ARG A 172 -6.38 -7.11 12.65
CA ARG A 172 -6.47 -7.68 14.00
C ARG A 172 -6.01 -9.15 14.07
N ARG A 173 -6.24 -9.94 13.02
CA ARG A 173 -5.82 -11.35 12.93
C ARG A 173 -4.29 -11.49 12.80
N TYR A 174 -3.64 -10.57 12.11
CA TYR A 174 -2.19 -10.61 11.85
C TYR A 174 -1.35 -9.84 12.89
N THR A 175 -1.97 -9.46 14.01
CA THR A 175 -1.28 -8.80 15.12
C THR A 175 -0.48 -9.79 15.95
N THR A 176 0.69 -9.35 16.44
CA THR A 176 1.41 -10.12 17.46
C THR A 176 0.87 -9.73 18.83
N LYS A 177 0.11 -10.62 19.50
CA LYS A 177 -0.23 -10.46 20.92
C LYS A 177 1.07 -10.58 21.74
N ARG A 178 1.63 -9.45 22.20
CA ARG A 178 2.93 -9.38 22.90
C ARG A 178 2.87 -8.54 24.16
#